data_AF-A0A2J4R129-F1
#
_entry.id   AF-A0A2J4R129-F1
#
_cell.length_a   1.000
_cell.length_b   1.000
_cell.length_c   1.000
_cell.angle_alpha   90.00
_cell.angle_beta   90.00
_cell.angle_gamma   90.00
#
_symmetry.space_group_name_H-M   'P 1'
#
loop_
_entity.id
_entity.type
_entity.pdbx_description
1 polymer ?
#
loop_
_entity_poly.entity_id
_entity_poly.type
_entity_poly.pdbx_seq_one_letter_code
_entity_poly.pdbx_strand_id
1 'polypeptide(L)'
;MATVMNNAMLDAILAEVRPLIGRGKVADYIPALASVSGDKLGVAICTVDGQHYSAGDAHERFSIQSISKVLSLVVAMNHYQEEEIWQRVGKDPSGQPFNSLLQLEIEQGKPRNPFINAGALVVCDMLQSRLSAPRQRMLEIVRRLSGVGDIAYDPVVARSEFDHSARNAAIAWLM
;
A
#
# COMPACT_ATOMS: atom_id res chain seq x y z
N MET A 1 -36.87 -0.67 5.23
CA MET A 1 -36.32 0.60 4.72
C MET A 1 -34.83 0.42 4.59
N ALA A 2 -34.21 0.78 3.47
CA ALA A 2 -32.76 0.73 3.36
C ALA A 2 -32.14 1.75 4.33
N THR A 3 -31.21 1.32 5.17
CA THR A 3 -30.49 2.22 6.08
C THR A 3 -29.73 3.24 5.26
N VAL A 4 -30.04 4.53 5.44
CA VAL A 4 -29.34 5.62 4.76
C VAL A 4 -27.97 5.81 5.42
N MET A 5 -26.90 5.65 4.64
CA MET A 5 -25.52 5.89 5.05
C MET A 5 -25.37 7.34 5.55
N ASN A 6 -24.76 7.54 6.72
CA ASN A 6 -24.47 8.87 7.27
C ASN A 6 -23.29 8.79 8.26
N ASN A 7 -22.72 9.95 8.61
CA ASN A 7 -21.56 10.02 9.51
C ASN A 7 -21.86 9.47 10.91
N ALA A 8 -23.08 9.67 11.44
CA ALA A 8 -23.45 9.18 12.77
C ALA A 8 -23.42 7.64 12.86
N MET A 9 -23.75 6.95 11.76
CA MET A 9 -23.60 5.50 11.68
C MET A 9 -22.13 5.09 11.74
N LEU A 10 -21.24 5.83 11.07
CA LEU A 10 -19.80 5.58 11.14
C LEU A 10 -19.26 5.87 12.54
N ASP A 11 -19.70 6.94 13.20
CA ASP A 11 -19.34 7.23 14.59
C ASP A 11 -19.77 6.10 15.54
N ALA A 12 -20.97 5.54 15.36
CA ALA A 12 -21.45 4.41 16.15
C ALA A 12 -20.54 3.17 15.97
N ILE A 13 -20.17 2.84 14.73
CA ILE A 13 -19.23 1.76 14.43
C ILE A 13 -17.88 2.03 15.11
N LEU A 14 -17.37 3.25 15.03
CA LEU A 14 -16.12 3.62 15.68
C LEU A 14 -16.21 3.48 17.20
N ALA A 15 -17.34 3.85 17.82
CA ALA A 15 -17.56 3.70 19.25
C ALA A 15 -17.59 2.22 19.68
N GLU A 16 -18.17 1.33 18.86
CA GLU A 16 -18.19 -0.11 19.12
C GLU A 16 -16.80 -0.75 19.06
N VAL A 17 -15.95 -0.33 18.13
CA VAL A 17 -14.61 -0.92 17.94
C VAL A 17 -13.51 -0.23 18.74
N ARG A 18 -13.71 1.01 19.20
CA ARG A 18 -12.71 1.76 20.00
C ARG A 18 -12.20 0.99 21.23
N PRO A 19 -13.03 0.23 21.98
CA PRO A 19 -12.53 -0.62 23.08
C PRO A 19 -11.58 -1.75 22.65
N LEU A 20 -11.45 -2.04 21.35
CA LEU A 20 -10.50 -3.03 20.82
C LEU A 20 -9.10 -2.46 20.62
N ILE A 21 -8.92 -1.14 20.72
CA ILE A 21 -7.60 -0.50 20.69
C ILE A 21 -6.70 -1.12 21.77
N GLY A 22 -5.44 -1.39 21.42
CA GLY A 22 -4.48 -2.07 22.29
C GLY A 22 -4.50 -3.61 22.22
N ARG A 23 -5.46 -4.24 21.51
CA ARG A 23 -5.42 -5.69 21.23
C ARG A 23 -4.42 -6.08 20.13
N GLY A 24 -4.01 -5.10 19.32
CA GLY A 24 -2.96 -5.25 18.31
C GLY A 24 -1.67 -4.55 18.71
N LYS A 25 -0.67 -4.61 17.84
CA LYS A 25 0.61 -3.92 18.02
C LYS A 25 0.85 -2.98 16.84
N VAL A 26 1.20 -1.73 17.12
CA VAL A 26 1.68 -0.80 16.09
C VAL A 26 2.95 -1.39 15.47
N ALA A 27 3.11 -1.22 14.16
CA ALA A 27 4.30 -1.67 13.46
C ALA A 27 5.54 -0.96 14.02
N ASP A 28 6.51 -1.74 14.50
CA ASP A 28 7.72 -1.23 15.16
C ASP A 28 9.02 -1.71 14.52
N TYR A 29 8.94 -2.30 13.33
CA TYR A 29 10.10 -2.76 12.58
C TYR A 29 10.96 -1.60 12.02
N ILE A 30 10.40 -0.39 11.99
CA ILE A 30 11.14 0.85 11.73
C ILE A 30 10.79 1.93 12.78
N PRO A 31 11.75 2.77 13.19
CA PRO A 31 11.52 3.84 14.17
C PRO A 31 10.38 4.80 13.81
N ALA A 32 10.26 5.17 12.54
CA ALA A 32 9.24 6.15 12.10
C ALA A 32 7.80 5.66 12.29
N LEU A 33 7.55 4.34 12.24
CA LEU A 33 6.23 3.77 12.52
C LEU A 33 6.03 3.51 14.02
N ALA A 34 7.10 3.12 14.73
CA ALA A 34 7.06 2.89 16.17
C ALA A 34 6.66 4.14 16.97
N SER A 35 6.92 5.35 16.43
CA SER A 35 6.54 6.62 17.05
C SER A 35 5.07 7.02 16.86
N VAL A 36 4.31 6.32 16.02
CA VAL A 36 2.90 6.65 15.74
C VAL A 36 2.01 6.17 16.89
N SER A 37 1.08 7.02 17.34
CA SER A 37 0.11 6.64 18.37
C SER A 37 -0.80 5.49 17.88
N GLY A 38 -0.93 4.45 18.70
CA GLY A 38 -1.85 3.34 18.46
C GLY A 38 -3.33 3.66 18.71
N ASP A 39 -3.65 4.87 19.16
CA ASP A 39 -5.01 5.27 19.54
C ASP A 39 -5.79 5.94 18.41
N LYS A 40 -5.15 6.10 17.24
CA LYS A 40 -5.74 6.71 16.04
C LYS A 40 -6.71 5.74 15.38
N LEU A 41 -7.92 6.24 15.06
CA LEU A 41 -8.97 5.44 14.45
C LEU A 41 -9.88 6.33 13.60
N GLY A 42 -9.90 6.07 12.29
CA GLY A 42 -10.75 6.78 11.34
C GLY A 42 -11.31 5.85 10.27
N VAL A 43 -12.44 6.25 9.69
CA VAL A 43 -13.09 5.57 8.57
C VAL A 43 -13.63 6.59 7.58
N ALA A 44 -13.51 6.29 6.29
CA ALA A 44 -14.08 7.11 5.22
C ALA A 44 -14.70 6.22 4.14
N ILE A 45 -15.80 6.67 3.57
CA ILE A 45 -16.52 6.04 2.45
C ILE A 45 -16.71 7.09 1.37
N CYS A 46 -16.33 6.72 0.14
CA CYS A 46 -16.64 7.45 -1.08
C CYS A 46 -17.51 6.53 -1.95
N THR A 47 -18.73 6.97 -2.28
CA THR A 47 -19.66 6.21 -3.12
C THR A 47 -19.43 6.52 -4.60
N VAL A 48 -19.96 5.67 -5.49
CA VAL A 48 -19.82 5.84 -6.94
C VAL A 48 -20.49 7.11 -7.50
N ASP A 49 -21.49 7.63 -6.78
CA ASP A 49 -22.19 8.90 -7.05
C ASP A 49 -21.52 10.11 -6.38
N GLY A 50 -20.34 9.94 -5.78
CA GLY A 50 -19.53 11.03 -5.21
C GLY A 50 -19.98 11.52 -3.84
N GLN A 51 -20.80 10.74 -3.10
CA GLN A 51 -21.09 11.06 -1.70
C GLN A 51 -19.92 10.64 -0.81
N HIS A 52 -19.60 11.49 0.15
CA HIS A 52 -18.50 11.29 1.07
C HIS A 52 -19.03 11.22 2.51
N TYR A 53 -18.62 10.19 3.22
CA TYR A 53 -18.91 10.00 4.63
C TYR A 53 -17.62 9.69 5.38
N SER A 54 -17.45 10.24 6.58
CA SER A 54 -16.26 9.99 7.38
C SER A 54 -16.54 10.17 8.87
N ALA A 55 -15.76 9.49 9.70
CA ALA A 55 -15.81 9.59 11.16
C ALA A 55 -14.41 9.37 11.77
N GLY A 56 -14.22 9.84 13.00
CA GLY A 56 -12.95 9.73 13.74
C GLY A 56 -11.80 10.50 13.09
N ASP A 57 -10.59 9.93 13.14
CA ASP A 57 -9.36 10.55 12.65
C ASP A 57 -9.18 10.46 11.12
N ALA A 58 -10.27 10.39 10.35
CA ALA A 58 -10.27 10.11 8.91
C ALA A 58 -9.52 11.14 8.04
N HIS A 59 -9.24 12.33 8.57
CA HIS A 59 -8.49 13.38 7.88
C HIS A 59 -6.99 13.39 8.24
N GLU A 60 -6.56 12.55 9.18
CA GLU A 60 -5.14 12.43 9.54
C GLU A 60 -4.39 11.67 8.46
N ARG A 61 -3.29 12.27 7.97
CA ARG A 61 -2.44 11.66 6.93
C ARG A 61 -1.52 10.61 7.54
N PHE A 62 -1.30 9.51 6.82
CA PHE A 62 -0.35 8.47 7.19
C PHE A 62 0.35 7.89 5.95
N SER A 63 1.48 7.22 6.16
CA SER A 63 2.15 6.48 5.08
C SER A 63 1.31 5.29 4.63
N ILE A 64 0.97 5.23 3.35
CA ILE A 64 0.12 4.17 2.80
C ILE A 64 0.81 2.79 2.74
N GLN A 65 2.13 2.74 2.93
CA GLN A 65 2.90 1.49 3.00
C GLN A 65 2.57 0.53 1.83
N SER A 66 2.28 -0.74 2.09
CA SER A 66 1.98 -1.75 1.05
C SER A 66 0.72 -1.45 0.21
N ILE A 67 -0.16 -0.52 0.62
CA ILE A 67 -1.27 -0.07 -0.24
C ILE A 67 -0.72 0.55 -1.54
N SER A 68 0.49 1.14 -1.49
CA SER A 68 1.20 1.67 -2.67
C SER A 68 1.37 0.66 -3.80
N LYS A 69 1.40 -0.66 -3.51
CA LYS A 69 1.56 -1.72 -4.52
C LYS A 69 0.43 -1.73 -5.56
N VAL A 70 -0.80 -1.46 -5.12
CA VAL A 70 -1.97 -1.34 -6.02
C VAL A 70 -1.75 -0.17 -6.98
N LEU A 71 -1.32 0.97 -6.45
CA LEU A 71 -1.11 2.18 -7.24
C LEU A 71 0.06 2.01 -8.22
N SER A 72 1.16 1.41 -7.78
CA SER A 72 2.31 1.08 -8.64
C SER A 72 1.92 0.13 -9.78
N LEU A 73 1.08 -0.87 -9.50
CA LEU A 73 0.58 -1.77 -10.53
C LEU A 73 -0.30 -1.02 -11.55
N VAL A 74 -1.19 -0.14 -11.09
CA VAL A 74 -1.98 0.73 -11.98
C VAL A 74 -1.08 1.59 -12.86
N VAL A 75 0.02 2.12 -12.34
CA VAL A 75 1.00 2.85 -13.15
C VAL A 75 1.60 1.92 -14.21
N ALA A 76 2.04 0.71 -13.83
CA ALA A 76 2.64 -0.23 -14.77
C ALA A 76 1.66 -0.65 -15.88
N MET A 77 0.40 -0.93 -15.54
CA MET A 77 -0.64 -1.28 -16.52
C MET A 77 -0.96 -0.17 -17.51
N ASN A 78 -0.70 1.10 -17.17
CA ASN A 78 -0.85 2.22 -18.12
C ASN A 78 0.34 2.39 -19.08
N HIS A 79 1.46 1.69 -18.84
CA HIS A 79 2.73 1.89 -19.57
C HIS A 79 3.29 0.61 -20.20
N TYR A 80 2.70 -0.54 -19.90
CA TYR A 80 3.12 -1.85 -20.39
C TYR A 80 1.94 -2.59 -21.00
N GLN A 81 2.21 -3.40 -22.02
CA GLN A 81 1.25 -4.42 -22.43
C GLN A 81 1.11 -5.45 -21.31
N GLU A 82 -0.06 -6.06 -21.20
CA GLU A 82 -0.34 -7.04 -20.14
C GLU A 82 0.68 -8.18 -20.13
N GLU A 83 1.04 -8.71 -21.30
CA GLU A 83 1.98 -9.81 -21.43
C GLU A 83 3.36 -9.46 -20.84
N GLU A 84 3.82 -8.21 -21.02
CA GLU A 84 5.11 -7.76 -20.47
C GLU A 84 5.11 -7.77 -18.93
N ILE A 85 3.98 -7.43 -18.31
CA ILE A 85 3.83 -7.47 -16.85
C ILE A 85 3.78 -8.91 -16.36
N TRP A 86 2.90 -9.71 -16.97
CA TRP A 86 2.59 -11.06 -16.46
C TRP A 86 3.67 -12.10 -16.79
N GLN A 87 4.57 -11.79 -17.72
CA GLN A 87 5.82 -12.55 -17.89
C GLN A 87 6.75 -12.39 -16.70
N ARG A 88 6.81 -11.20 -16.08
CA ARG A 88 7.73 -10.90 -14.96
C ARG A 88 7.16 -11.20 -13.58
N VAL A 89 5.84 -11.08 -13.39
CA VAL A 89 5.15 -11.36 -12.12
C VAL A 89 3.84 -12.11 -12.37
N GLY A 90 3.49 -13.06 -11.52
CA GLY A 90 2.27 -13.86 -11.66
C GLY A 90 0.97 -13.13 -11.26
N LYS A 91 -0.13 -13.89 -11.22
CA LYS A 91 -1.46 -13.44 -10.79
C LYS A 91 -2.06 -14.27 -9.65
N ASP A 92 -1.28 -15.21 -9.11
CA ASP A 92 -1.79 -16.23 -8.19
C ASP A 92 -1.74 -15.76 -6.73
N PRO A 93 -2.71 -16.15 -5.88
CA PRO A 93 -2.57 -15.94 -4.45
C PRO A 93 -1.35 -16.67 -3.90
N SER A 94 -0.66 -16.08 -2.94
CA SER A 94 0.40 -16.77 -2.21
C SER A 94 -0.20 -17.55 -1.04
N GLY A 95 0.02 -18.87 -0.99
CA GLY A 95 -0.35 -19.71 0.16
C GLY A 95 0.56 -19.56 1.38
N GLN A 96 1.62 -18.77 1.26
CA GLN A 96 2.61 -18.47 2.29
C GLN A 96 2.61 -16.98 2.63
N PRO A 97 3.13 -16.56 3.80
CA PRO A 97 3.28 -15.14 4.15
C PRO A 97 3.98 -14.35 3.03
N PHE A 98 3.58 -13.08 2.85
CA PHE A 98 4.01 -12.19 1.75
C PHE A 98 5.53 -11.94 1.63
N ASN A 99 6.30 -12.47 2.58
CA ASN A 99 7.70 -12.21 2.80
C ASN A 99 8.54 -13.52 2.84
N SER A 100 7.95 -14.66 2.49
CA SER A 100 8.62 -15.97 2.45
C SER A 100 9.65 -16.05 1.31
N LEU A 101 10.93 -16.19 1.65
CA LEU A 101 12.02 -16.37 0.67
C LEU A 101 12.00 -17.78 0.06
N LEU A 102 11.59 -18.78 0.83
CA LEU A 102 11.49 -20.17 0.37
C LEU A 102 10.56 -20.31 -0.84
N GLN A 103 9.43 -19.60 -0.83
CA GLN A 103 8.49 -19.65 -1.94
C GLN A 103 9.11 -19.07 -3.22
N LEU A 104 9.88 -17.98 -3.09
CA LEU A 104 10.54 -17.32 -4.22
C LEU A 104 11.66 -18.19 -4.80
N GLU A 105 12.40 -18.89 -3.95
CA GLU A 105 13.43 -19.87 -4.36
C GLU A 105 12.80 -21.05 -5.11
N ILE A 106 11.71 -21.62 -4.60
CA ILE A 106 10.96 -22.70 -5.28
C ILE A 106 10.42 -22.24 -6.64
N GLU A 107 10.01 -20.97 -6.75
CA GLU A 107 9.48 -20.37 -7.98
C GLU A 107 10.56 -19.80 -8.89
N GLN A 108 11.84 -20.11 -8.62
CA GLN A 108 12.98 -19.72 -9.46
C GLN A 108 13.03 -18.21 -9.73
N GLY A 109 12.74 -17.41 -8.70
CA GLY A 109 12.84 -15.95 -8.75
C GLY A 109 11.63 -15.23 -9.37
N LYS A 110 10.63 -15.94 -9.92
CA LYS A 110 9.40 -15.29 -10.42
C LYS A 110 8.37 -15.15 -9.30
N PRO A 111 7.97 -13.92 -8.90
CA PRO A 111 7.01 -13.76 -7.81
C PRO A 111 5.57 -14.13 -8.22
N ARG A 112 4.80 -14.75 -7.31
CA ARG A 112 3.38 -15.11 -7.50
C ARG A 112 2.45 -13.99 -7.95
N ASN A 113 2.59 -12.80 -7.38
CA ASN A 113 1.67 -11.68 -7.60
C ASN A 113 2.31 -10.34 -7.22
N PRO A 114 1.79 -9.20 -7.73
CA PRO A 114 2.34 -7.87 -7.45
C PRO A 114 2.10 -7.35 -6.02
N PHE A 115 1.32 -8.05 -5.19
CA PHE A 115 0.95 -7.58 -3.85
C PHE A 115 1.85 -8.10 -2.72
N ILE A 116 2.68 -9.11 -3.00
CA ILE A 116 3.80 -9.50 -2.14
C ILE A 116 5.03 -8.63 -2.39
N ASN A 117 6.00 -8.60 -1.46
CA ASN A 117 7.15 -7.70 -1.57
C ASN A 117 8.00 -7.96 -2.82
N ALA A 118 8.22 -9.24 -3.16
CA ALA A 118 8.96 -9.63 -4.36
C ALA A 118 8.29 -9.12 -5.65
N GLY A 119 6.98 -9.32 -5.79
CA GLY A 119 6.24 -8.83 -6.97
C GLY A 119 6.19 -7.31 -7.04
N ALA A 120 6.07 -6.63 -5.90
CA ALA A 120 6.14 -5.17 -5.84
C ALA A 120 7.51 -4.64 -6.29
N LEU A 121 8.61 -5.32 -5.92
CA LEU A 121 9.96 -4.98 -6.37
C LEU A 121 10.11 -5.16 -7.89
N VAL A 122 9.54 -6.22 -8.47
CA VAL A 122 9.49 -6.41 -9.94
C VAL A 122 8.73 -5.26 -10.60
N VAL A 123 7.56 -4.87 -10.07
CA VAL A 123 6.80 -3.72 -10.60
C VAL A 123 7.60 -2.43 -10.49
N CYS A 124 8.30 -2.19 -9.36
CA CYS A 124 9.18 -1.04 -9.22
C CYS A 124 10.30 -1.03 -10.25
N ASP A 125 10.95 -2.17 -10.50
CA ASP A 125 11.99 -2.30 -11.53
C ASP A 125 11.45 -2.01 -12.94
N MET A 126 10.26 -2.51 -13.28
CA MET A 126 9.58 -2.16 -14.52
C MET A 126 9.40 -0.64 -14.64
N LEU A 127 8.81 0.00 -13.63
CA LEU A 127 8.60 1.45 -13.66
C LEU A 127 9.91 2.24 -13.79
N GLN A 128 10.97 1.82 -13.10
CA GLN A 128 12.30 2.43 -13.23
C GLN A 128 12.89 2.27 -14.63
N SER A 129 12.63 1.14 -15.29
CA SER A 129 13.17 0.85 -16.63
C SER A 129 12.49 1.63 -17.76
N ARG A 130 11.21 2.02 -17.59
CA ARG A 130 10.42 2.67 -18.66
C ARG A 130 10.11 4.13 -18.42
N LEU A 131 10.15 4.59 -17.17
CA LEU A 131 9.82 5.98 -16.82
C LEU A 131 11.09 6.74 -16.48
N SER A 132 11.23 7.95 -17.03
CA SER A 132 12.32 8.87 -16.68
C SER A 132 12.19 9.43 -15.26
N ALA A 133 10.97 9.49 -14.72
CA ALA A 133 10.66 10.06 -13.41
C ALA A 133 9.57 9.26 -12.68
N PRO A 134 9.81 7.99 -12.31
CA PRO A 134 8.78 7.10 -11.78
C PRO A 134 8.13 7.60 -10.48
N ARG A 135 8.90 8.31 -9.63
CA ARG A 135 8.37 8.93 -8.41
C ARG A 135 7.34 10.02 -8.72
N GLN A 136 7.65 10.90 -9.65
CA GLN A 136 6.74 11.95 -10.10
C GLN A 136 5.48 11.36 -10.74
N ARG A 137 5.63 10.32 -11.59
CA ARG A 137 4.48 9.64 -12.21
C ARG A 137 3.55 9.00 -11.20
N MET A 138 4.10 8.40 -10.14
CA MET A 138 3.29 7.85 -9.05
C MET A 138 2.52 8.96 -8.34
N LEU A 139 3.16 10.07 -7.97
CA LEU A 139 2.49 11.22 -7.35
C LEU A 139 1.39 11.81 -8.25
N GLU A 140 1.63 11.95 -9.55
CA GLU A 140 0.63 12.42 -10.52
C GLU A 140 -0.64 11.55 -10.48
N ILE A 141 -0.48 10.22 -10.50
CA ILE A 141 -1.60 9.29 -10.45
C ILE A 141 -2.32 9.38 -9.09
N VAL A 142 -1.60 9.38 -7.98
CA VAL A 142 -2.23 9.43 -6.64
C VAL A 142 -2.98 10.75 -6.42
N ARG A 143 -2.39 11.88 -6.81
CA ARG A 143 -3.04 13.20 -6.72
C ARG A 143 -4.28 13.28 -7.62
N ARG A 144 -4.21 12.72 -8.84
CA ARG A 144 -5.36 12.65 -9.75
C ARG A 144 -6.48 11.78 -9.18
N LEU A 145 -6.17 10.60 -8.65
CA LEU A 145 -7.17 9.66 -8.12
C LEU A 145 -7.82 10.16 -6.82
N SER A 146 -7.07 10.86 -5.98
CA SER A 146 -7.56 11.40 -4.71
C SER A 146 -8.19 12.78 -4.83
N GLY A 147 -7.88 13.54 -5.89
CA GLY A 147 -8.24 14.96 -6.00
C GLY A 147 -7.42 15.88 -5.09
N VAL A 148 -6.36 15.38 -4.44
CA VAL A 148 -5.57 16.13 -3.46
C VAL A 148 -4.19 16.46 -4.02
N GLY A 149 -3.97 17.72 -4.37
CA GLY A 149 -2.77 18.17 -5.12
C GLY A 149 -1.46 18.18 -4.33
N ASP A 150 -1.52 18.21 -3.01
CA ASP A 150 -0.36 18.35 -2.12
C ASP A 150 0.09 17.02 -1.48
N ILE A 151 -0.47 15.88 -1.87
CA ILE A 151 0.05 14.56 -1.46
C ILE A 151 1.52 14.46 -1.86
N ALA A 152 2.37 14.06 -0.92
CA ALA A 152 3.81 13.94 -1.10
C ALA A 152 4.34 12.67 -0.42
N TYR A 153 5.60 12.33 -0.71
CA TYR A 153 6.31 11.32 0.04
C TYR A 153 6.63 11.83 1.44
N ASP A 154 6.53 10.94 2.42
CA ASP A 154 7.08 11.17 3.75
C ASP A 154 8.58 10.85 3.73
N PRO A 155 9.48 11.85 3.79
CA PRO A 155 10.92 11.61 3.73
C PRO A 155 11.44 10.89 4.98
N VAL A 156 10.78 11.04 6.13
CA VAL A 156 11.18 10.40 7.38
C VAL A 156 10.89 8.90 7.29
N VAL A 157 9.67 8.52 6.91
CA VAL A 157 9.31 7.12 6.71
C VAL A 157 10.13 6.50 5.58
N ALA A 158 10.30 7.20 4.45
CA ALA A 158 11.08 6.68 3.32
C ALA A 158 12.55 6.42 3.71
N ARG A 159 13.17 7.31 4.49
CA ARG A 159 14.54 7.10 4.98
C ARG A 159 14.59 5.94 5.96
N SER A 160 13.64 5.87 6.88
CA SER A 160 13.57 4.82 7.88
C SER A 160 13.39 3.43 7.25
N GLU A 161 12.55 3.30 6.22
CA GLU A 161 12.40 2.06 5.44
C GLU A 161 13.70 1.69 4.70
N PHE A 162 14.38 2.67 4.10
CA PHE A 162 15.64 2.44 3.38
C PHE A 162 16.74 1.93 4.31
N ASP A 163 16.90 2.53 5.49
CA ASP A 163 17.93 2.12 6.46
C ASP A 163 17.69 0.71 7.04
N HIS A 164 16.47 0.16 6.90
CA HIS A 164 16.08 -1.16 7.40
C HIS A 164 15.67 -2.13 6.26
N SER A 165 16.16 -1.90 5.03
CA SER A 165 15.70 -2.62 3.83
C SER A 165 16.37 -3.97 3.57
N ALA A 166 17.13 -4.52 4.52
CA ALA A 166 17.96 -5.72 4.32
C ALA A 166 17.18 -6.91 3.74
N ARG A 167 15.94 -7.12 4.20
CA ARG A 167 15.08 -8.17 3.67
C ARG A 167 14.66 -7.95 2.22
N ASN A 168 14.28 -6.72 1.87
CA ASN A 168 13.92 -6.39 0.49
C ASN A 168 15.14 -6.49 -0.44
N ALA A 169 16.35 -6.16 0.07
CA ALA A 169 17.59 -6.39 -0.66
C ALA A 169 17.82 -7.89 -0.90
N ALA A 170 17.64 -8.75 0.11
CA ALA A 170 17.76 -10.20 -0.05
C ALA A 170 16.73 -10.77 -1.05
N ILE A 171 15.49 -10.28 -1.03
CA ILE A 171 14.47 -10.62 -2.03
C ILE A 171 14.95 -10.24 -3.43
N ALA A 172 15.46 -9.01 -3.60
CA ALA A 172 15.95 -8.54 -4.90
C ALA A 172 17.15 -9.35 -5.41
N TRP A 173 18.01 -9.86 -4.53
CA TRP A 173 19.12 -10.74 -4.91
C TRP A 173 18.69 -12.15 -5.36
N LEU A 174 17.52 -12.62 -4.92
CA LEU A 174 16.97 -13.93 -5.28
C LEU A 174 16.15 -13.92 -6.58
N MET A 175 15.87 -12.74 -7.14
CA MET A 175 15.16 -12.54 -8.40
C MET A 175 16.15 -12.24 -9.52
#